data_AF-A0A1Q4Z9S5-F1
#
_entry.id   AF-A0A1Q4Z9S5-F1
#
_cell.length_a   1.000
_cell.length_b   1.000
_cell.length_c   1.000
_cell.angle_alpha   90.00
_cell.angle_beta   90.00
_cell.angle_gamma   90.00
#
_symmetry.space_group_name_H-M   'P 1'
#
loop_
_entity.id
_entity.type
_entity.pdbx_description
1 polymer ?
#
loop_
_entity_poly.entity_id
_entity_poly.type
_entity_poly.pdbx_seq_one_letter_code
_entity_poly.pdbx_strand_id
1 'polypeptide(L)'
;MRVLKAVVPVLTLMAVAMGCSSSEGKDGQQLTVQRENYCTQLGAWQKARNAAGTDTPESSGYDEVGAVAQDAFLAMRPLRNEAVGGGRTLAEATVAAMNNSDSEAEGRVVQYCGDAGFETLTR
;
A
#
# COMPACT_ATOMS: atom_id res chain seq x y z
N MET A 1 -66.71 -21.33 -6.16
CA MET A 1 -65.44 -21.55 -5.44
C MET A 1 -64.38 -22.04 -6.42
N ARG A 2 -63.35 -21.21 -6.70
CA ARG A 2 -61.93 -21.55 -6.89
C ARG A 2 -61.26 -20.36 -7.59
N VAL A 3 -60.59 -19.58 -6.75
CA VAL A 3 -59.74 -18.44 -7.06
C VAL A 3 -58.36 -18.97 -7.44
N LEU A 4 -57.54 -18.12 -8.08
CA LEU A 4 -56.06 -18.06 -8.11
C LEU A 4 -55.49 -18.27 -9.52
N LYS A 5 -54.60 -17.43 -10.06
CA LYS A 5 -54.11 -16.08 -9.73
C LYS A 5 -53.21 -15.77 -10.95
N ALA A 6 -53.49 -14.70 -11.68
CA ALA A 6 -52.58 -14.21 -12.71
C ALA A 6 -51.34 -13.65 -12.01
N VAL A 7 -50.17 -14.22 -12.27
CA VAL A 7 -48.90 -13.72 -11.75
C VAL A 7 -48.30 -12.82 -12.83
N VAL A 8 -48.49 -11.52 -12.67
CA VAL A 8 -47.80 -10.49 -13.46
C VAL A 8 -46.46 -10.22 -12.76
N PRO A 9 -45.30 -10.46 -13.40
CA PRO A 9 -44.03 -10.05 -12.82
C PRO A 9 -43.90 -8.53 -12.97
N VAL A 10 -43.97 -7.82 -11.85
CA VAL A 10 -43.63 -6.39 -11.76
C VAL A 10 -42.11 -6.28 -11.85
N LEU A 11 -41.60 -5.92 -13.03
CA LEU A 11 -40.21 -5.53 -13.24
C LEU A 11 -39.98 -4.15 -12.60
N THR A 12 -39.53 -4.14 -11.35
CA THR A 12 -38.98 -2.95 -10.71
C THR A 12 -37.63 -2.61 -11.35
N LEU A 13 -37.63 -1.63 -12.25
CA LEU A 13 -36.42 -0.96 -12.72
C LEU A 13 -35.83 -0.15 -11.55
N MET A 14 -34.80 -0.70 -10.89
CA MET A 14 -33.94 0.10 -10.03
C MET A 14 -33.08 1.00 -10.92
N ALA A 15 -33.42 2.29 -10.95
CA ALA A 15 -32.55 3.33 -11.48
C ALA A 15 -31.39 3.52 -10.48
N VAL A 16 -30.26 2.86 -10.73
CA VAL A 16 -29.01 3.17 -10.04
C VAL A 16 -28.49 4.46 -10.67
N ALA A 17 -28.72 5.57 -10.00
CA ALA A 17 -28.04 6.82 -10.27
C ALA A 17 -26.55 6.64 -9.94
N MET A 18 -25.76 6.19 -10.93
CA MET A 18 -24.31 6.33 -10.87
C MET A 18 -23.99 7.82 -11.04
N GLY A 19 -23.89 8.52 -9.92
CA GLY A 19 -23.29 9.84 -9.86
C GLY A 19 -21.80 9.74 -10.16
N CYS A 20 -21.43 9.81 -11.44
CA CYS A 20 -20.07 10.08 -11.86
C CYS A 20 -19.70 11.52 -11.45
N SER A 21 -19.09 11.68 -10.28
CA SER A 21 -18.40 12.91 -9.90
C SER A 21 -17.04 12.93 -10.60
N SER A 22 -16.97 13.65 -11.71
CA SER A 22 -15.80 13.75 -12.60
C SER A 22 -14.69 14.64 -12.03
N SER A 23 -14.16 14.30 -10.86
CA SER A 23 -13.03 14.99 -10.20
C SER A 23 -11.94 14.05 -9.69
N GLU A 24 -12.23 12.76 -9.48
CA GLU A 24 -11.32 11.79 -8.83
C GLU A 24 -10.13 11.33 -9.72
N GLY A 25 -10.15 11.60 -11.02
CA GLY A 25 -9.18 11.04 -11.96
C GLY A 25 -7.73 11.56 -11.82
N LYS A 26 -7.54 12.82 -11.40
CA LYS A 26 -6.20 13.41 -11.23
C LYS A 26 -5.60 13.07 -9.88
N ASP A 27 -6.39 13.18 -8.82
CA ASP A 27 -5.94 12.90 -7.46
C ASP A 27 -5.66 11.40 -7.25
N GLY A 28 -6.50 10.53 -7.83
CA GLY A 28 -6.27 9.08 -7.81
C GLY A 28 -5.01 8.65 -8.56
N GLN A 29 -4.73 9.26 -9.72
CA GLN A 29 -3.51 8.98 -10.48
C GLN A 29 -2.26 9.47 -9.73
N GLN A 30 -2.33 10.66 -9.12
CA GLN A 30 -1.23 11.17 -8.29
C GLN A 30 -0.96 10.29 -7.06
N LEU A 31 -2.00 9.81 -6.39
CA LEU A 31 -1.85 8.88 -5.26
C LEU A 31 -1.25 7.54 -5.71
N THR A 32 -1.65 7.03 -6.87
CA THR A 32 -1.10 5.79 -7.42
C THR A 32 0.40 5.91 -7.65
N VAL A 33 0.86 7.01 -8.26
CA VAL A 33 2.29 7.28 -8.48
C VAL A 33 3.05 7.41 -7.15
N GLN A 34 2.45 8.04 -6.13
CA GLN A 34 3.08 8.13 -4.82
C GLN A 34 3.23 6.76 -4.16
N ARG A 35 2.20 5.91 -4.23
CA ARG A 35 2.21 4.55 -3.71
C ARG A 35 3.24 3.68 -4.41
N GLU A 36 3.28 3.74 -5.74
CA GLU A 36 4.27 3.03 -6.55
C GLU A 36 5.70 3.43 -6.16
N ASN A 37 5.95 4.75 -6.05
CA ASN A 37 7.25 5.26 -5.64
C ASN A 37 7.64 4.79 -4.24
N TYR A 38 6.71 4.83 -3.28
CA TYR A 38 6.96 4.30 -1.94
C TYR A 38 7.29 2.80 -1.96
N CYS A 39 6.50 1.99 -2.65
CA CYS A 39 6.70 0.54 -2.71
C CYS A 39 8.01 0.16 -3.41
N THR A 40 8.42 0.94 -4.42
CA THR A 40 9.72 0.80 -5.07
C THR A 40 10.87 1.02 -4.09
N GLN A 41 10.82 2.12 -3.32
CA GLN A 41 11.88 2.43 -2.36
C GLN A 41 11.90 1.45 -1.17
N LEU A 42 10.73 0.99 -0.73
CA LEU A 42 10.62 -0.07 0.28
C LEU A 42 11.33 -1.35 -0.17
N GLY A 43 11.08 -1.81 -1.40
CA GLY A 43 11.74 -2.99 -1.95
C GLY A 43 13.24 -2.81 -2.17
N ALA A 44 13.68 -1.61 -2.56
CA ALA A 44 15.11 -1.29 -2.66
C ALA A 44 15.79 -1.41 -1.29
N TRP A 45 15.17 -0.90 -0.23
CA TRP A 45 15.68 -1.03 1.13
C TRP A 45 15.74 -2.50 1.57
N GLN A 46 14.70 -3.30 1.30
CA GLN A 46 14.67 -4.72 1.63
C GLN A 46 15.83 -5.48 0.95
N LYS A 47 16.07 -5.21 -0.34
CA LYS A 47 17.20 -5.80 -1.09
C LYS A 47 18.55 -5.42 -0.51
N ALA A 48 18.77 -4.12 -0.24
CA ALA A 48 20.01 -3.64 0.35
C ALA A 48 20.26 -4.29 1.73
N ARG A 49 19.23 -4.34 2.59
CA ARG A 49 19.32 -4.97 3.91
C ARG A 49 19.64 -6.46 3.81
N ASN A 50 18.99 -7.17 2.88
CA ASN A 50 19.21 -8.60 2.69
C ASN A 50 20.62 -8.89 2.18
N ALA A 51 21.15 -8.09 1.25
CA ALA A 51 22.52 -8.21 0.74
C ALA A 51 23.56 -7.99 1.86
N ALA A 52 23.38 -6.96 2.68
CA ALA A 52 24.26 -6.70 3.82
C ALA A 52 24.21 -7.82 4.89
N GLY A 53 23.11 -8.58 4.97
CA GLY A 53 22.98 -9.71 5.89
C GLY A 53 23.59 -11.03 5.37
N THR A 54 23.78 -11.18 4.05
CA THR A 54 24.32 -12.40 3.44
C THR A 54 25.83 -12.37 3.23
N ASP A 55 26.39 -11.18 2.97
CA ASP A 55 27.83 -10.99 2.84
C ASP A 55 28.46 -10.70 4.21
N THR A 56 29.79 -10.86 4.35
CA THR A 56 30.48 -10.22 5.49
C THR A 56 30.44 -8.73 5.23
N PRO A 57 29.56 -7.97 5.89
CA PRO A 57 29.26 -6.63 5.44
C PRO A 57 30.45 -5.73 5.76
N GLU A 58 31.02 -5.11 4.73
CA GLU A 58 31.91 -3.97 4.93
C GLU A 58 31.08 -2.77 5.40
N SER A 59 31.72 -1.81 6.08
CA SER A 59 31.06 -0.59 6.59
C SER A 59 30.20 0.11 5.52
N SER A 60 30.61 0.05 4.25
CA SER A 60 29.91 0.63 3.11
C SER A 60 28.52 0.02 2.85
N GLY A 61 28.32 -1.27 3.14
CA GLY A 61 27.01 -1.92 2.97
C GLY A 61 25.95 -1.40 3.93
N TYR A 62 26.35 -1.08 5.17
CA TYR A 62 25.43 -0.46 6.14
C TYR A 62 25.11 1.01 5.80
N ASP A 63 26.08 1.74 5.23
CA ASP A 63 25.86 3.10 4.75
C ASP A 63 24.83 3.12 3.59
N GLU A 64 24.90 2.14 2.68
CA GLU A 64 23.93 1.97 1.59
C GLU A 64 22.52 1.67 2.13
N VAL A 65 22.40 0.73 3.08
CA VAL A 65 21.10 0.43 3.72
C VAL A 65 20.50 1.69 4.36
N GLY A 66 21.31 2.50 5.03
CA GLY A 66 20.89 3.76 5.63
C GLY A 66 20.41 4.79 4.60
N ALA A 67 21.13 4.94 3.48
CA ALA A 67 20.75 5.85 2.40
C ALA A 67 19.41 5.45 1.77
N VAL A 68 19.22 4.16 1.47
CA VAL A 68 17.97 3.68 0.84
C VAL A 68 16.79 3.75 1.82
N ALA A 69 17.02 3.55 3.12
CA ALA A 69 15.99 3.79 4.14
C ALA A 69 15.52 5.25 4.14
N GLN A 70 16.45 6.20 3.97
CA GLN A 70 16.12 7.62 3.89
C GLN A 70 15.24 7.94 2.67
N ASP A 71 15.49 7.32 1.53
CA ASP A 71 14.68 7.47 0.31
C ASP A 71 13.26 6.92 0.52
N ALA A 72 13.12 5.76 1.18
CA ALA A 72 11.82 5.21 1.52
C ALA A 72 11.03 6.11 2.49
N PHE A 73 11.70 6.73 3.48
CA PHE A 73 11.05 7.72 4.35
C PHE A 73 10.57 8.94 3.56
N LEU A 74 11.37 9.46 2.62
CA LEU A 74 10.97 10.59 1.78
C LEU A 74 9.77 10.23 0.90
N ALA A 75 9.78 9.04 0.29
CA ALA A 75 8.69 8.55 -0.54
C ALA A 75 7.39 8.32 0.25
N MET A 76 7.49 7.96 1.53
CA MET A 76 6.36 7.76 2.43
C MET A 76 5.69 9.07 2.87
N ARG A 77 6.43 10.19 2.97
CA ARG A 77 5.93 11.48 3.51
C ARG A 77 4.56 11.94 2.99
N PRO A 78 4.24 11.88 1.69
CA PRO A 78 2.92 12.28 1.20
C PRO A 78 1.80 11.30 1.60
N LEU A 79 2.15 10.03 1.83
CA LEU A 79 1.23 8.94 2.21
C LEU A 79 1.17 8.72 3.73
N ARG A 80 1.87 9.52 4.53
CA ARG A 80 2.18 9.25 5.94
C ARG A 80 1.00 8.88 6.83
N ASN A 81 -0.19 9.38 6.52
CA ASN A 81 -1.40 9.23 7.32
C ASN A 81 -2.29 8.07 6.84
N GLU A 82 -1.94 7.38 5.76
CA GLU A 82 -2.72 6.22 5.31
C GLU A 82 -2.68 5.11 6.36
N ALA A 83 -3.80 4.43 6.57
CA ALA A 83 -3.92 3.38 7.57
C ALA A 83 -3.39 2.05 7.02
N VAL A 84 -2.56 1.35 7.82
CA VAL A 84 -1.95 0.06 7.44
C VAL A 84 -2.32 -1.08 8.40
N GLY A 85 -3.48 -0.93 9.05
CA GLY A 85 -3.99 -1.87 10.05
C GLY A 85 -3.31 -1.74 11.42
N GLY A 86 -3.89 -2.40 12.42
CA GLY A 86 -3.35 -2.39 13.80
C GLY A 86 -3.36 -1.03 14.49
N GLY A 87 -4.21 -0.09 14.02
CA GLY A 87 -4.29 1.27 14.55
C GLY A 87 -3.09 2.15 14.22
N ARG A 88 -2.23 1.73 13.27
CA ARG A 88 -1.04 2.47 12.84
C ARG A 88 -1.24 3.13 11.49
N THR A 89 -0.52 4.22 11.31
CA THR A 89 -0.29 4.90 10.05
C THR A 89 0.86 4.27 9.27
N LEU A 90 0.92 4.52 7.96
CA LEU A 90 2.02 4.10 7.10
C LEU A 90 3.36 4.62 7.61
N ALA A 91 3.41 5.83 8.16
CA ALA A 91 4.62 6.40 8.75
C ALA A 91 5.11 5.61 9.96
N GLU A 92 4.22 5.33 10.90
CA GLU A 92 4.55 4.59 12.13
C GLU A 92 5.03 3.17 11.80
N ALA A 93 4.37 2.49 10.85
CA ALA A 93 4.78 1.16 10.42
C ALA A 93 6.11 1.19 9.66
N THR A 94 6.35 2.18 8.78
CA THR A 94 7.62 2.29 8.03
C THR A 94 8.79 2.54 8.98
N VAL A 95 8.63 3.45 9.95
CA VAL A 95 9.67 3.74 10.95
C VAL A 95 9.95 2.52 11.82
N ALA A 96 8.90 1.82 12.27
CA ALA A 96 9.06 0.60 13.07
C ALA A 96 9.78 -0.50 12.27
N ALA A 97 9.42 -0.71 11.01
CA ALA A 97 10.06 -1.70 10.14
C ALA A 97 11.55 -1.40 9.94
N MET A 98 11.90 -0.16 9.61
CA MET A 98 13.25 0.20 9.20
C MET A 98 14.20 0.47 10.37
N ASN A 99 13.76 1.17 11.41
CA ASN A 99 14.63 1.56 12.52
C ASN A 99 14.66 0.53 13.65
N ASN A 100 13.55 -0.19 13.86
CA ASN A 100 13.43 -1.14 14.97
C ASN A 100 13.50 -2.60 14.51
N SER A 101 13.65 -2.84 13.20
CA SER A 101 13.58 -4.19 12.60
C SER A 101 12.30 -4.94 13.00
N ASP A 102 11.19 -4.22 13.19
CA ASP A 102 9.89 -4.78 13.56
C ASP A 102 9.31 -5.55 12.37
N SER A 103 9.39 -6.89 12.41
CA SER A 103 8.93 -7.75 11.32
C SER A 103 7.42 -7.72 11.11
N GLU A 104 6.63 -7.45 12.16
CA GLU A 104 5.18 -7.28 12.00
C GLU A 104 4.87 -5.97 11.28
N ALA A 105 5.59 -4.90 11.61
CA ALA A 105 5.47 -3.63 10.91
C ALA A 105 5.92 -3.75 9.44
N GLU A 106 7.00 -4.49 9.18
CA GLU A 106 7.43 -4.80 7.81
C GLU A 106 6.35 -5.55 7.03
N GLY A 107 5.74 -6.57 7.64
CA GLY A 107 4.63 -7.31 7.04
C GLY A 107 3.45 -6.40 6.68
N ARG A 108 3.15 -5.40 7.51
CA ARG A 108 2.07 -4.41 7.24
C ARG A 108 2.39 -3.50 6.07
N VAL A 109 3.61 -2.99 5.96
CA VAL A 109 3.98 -2.11 4.83
C VAL A 109 4.11 -2.89 3.51
N VAL A 110 4.52 -4.17 3.57
CA VAL A 110 4.48 -5.08 2.41
C VAL A 110 3.04 -5.38 2.00
N GLN A 111 2.16 -5.66 2.97
CA GLN A 111 0.74 -5.86 2.71
C GLN A 111 0.12 -4.61 2.09
N TYR A 112 0.42 -3.42 2.61
CA TYR A 112 -0.02 -2.15 2.03
C TYR A 112 0.35 -2.02 0.55
N CYS A 113 1.57 -2.40 0.17
CA CYS A 113 1.99 -2.41 -1.23
C CYS A 113 1.23 -3.44 -2.06
N GLY A 114 0.94 -4.63 -1.52
CA GLY A 114 0.11 -5.62 -2.19
C GLY A 114 -1.34 -5.16 -2.37
N ASP A 115 -1.94 -4.55 -1.33
CA ASP A 115 -3.30 -4.01 -1.38
C ASP A 115 -3.41 -2.84 -2.37
N ALA A 116 -2.30 -2.12 -2.60
CA ALA A 116 -2.18 -1.07 -3.62
C ALA A 116 -1.86 -1.60 -5.03
N GLY A 117 -1.66 -2.91 -5.22
CA GLY A 117 -1.36 -3.54 -6.52
C GLY A 117 0.12 -3.50 -6.93
N PHE A 118 1.03 -3.34 -5.97
CA PHE A 118 2.47 -3.23 -6.15
C PHE A 118 3.24 -4.34 -5.43
N GLU A 119 2.64 -5.53 -5.29
CA GLU A 119 3.22 -6.66 -4.57
C GLU A 119 4.60 -7.07 -5.11
N THR A 120 4.82 -6.91 -6.41
CA THR A 120 6.08 -7.27 -7.10
C THR A 120 7.22 -6.27 -6.86
N LEU A 121 6.91 -5.09 -6.32
CA LEU A 121 7.91 -4.06 -6.03
C LEU A 121 8.58 -4.27 -4.67
N THR A 122 8.02 -5.11 -3.83
CA THR A 122 8.54 -5.45 -2.49
C THR A 122 9.21 -6.83 -2.48
N ARG A 123 10.08 -7.06 -1.47
CA ARG A 123 10.93 -8.24 -1.17
C ARG A 123 12.41 -8.07 -1.50
#